data_AF-A0A8H4GYI3-F1
#
_entry.id   AF-A0A8H4GYI3-F1
#
_cell.length_a   1.000
_cell.length_b   1.000
_cell.length_c   1.000
_cell.angle_alpha   90.00
_cell.angle_beta   90.00
_cell.angle_gamma   90.00
#
_symmetry.space_group_name_H-M   'P 1'
#
loop_
_entity.id
_entity.type
_entity.pdbx_description
1 polymer ?
#
loop_
_entity_poly.entity_id
_entity_poly.type
_entity_poly.pdbx_seq_one_letter_code
_entity_poly.pdbx_strand_id
1 'polypeptide(L)'
;MAPIERITLFKVPKAEDRARILEQYKVLAKTAVKDGKPYILSAVAGESFPDPRNKGFNISVKTTFASMEDMEYYDNECEAHKALKAVAGPVKEDVLTTYFESVL
;
A
#
# COMPACT_ATOMS: atom_id res chain seq x y z
N MET A 1 -8.55 -20.71 -1.90
CA MET A 1 -8.33 -19.95 -0.66
C MET A 1 -8.91 -18.57 -0.88
N ALA A 2 -9.50 -17.96 0.15
CA ALA A 2 -10.06 -16.64 -0.03
C ALA A 2 -8.93 -15.60 -0.15
N PRO A 3 -9.13 -14.51 -0.89
CA PRO A 3 -8.09 -13.51 -1.09
C PRO A 3 -7.75 -12.79 0.22
N ILE A 4 -6.49 -12.37 0.34
CA ILE A 4 -6.04 -11.53 1.44
C ILE A 4 -6.19 -10.06 1.04
N GLU A 5 -6.93 -9.30 1.83
CA GLU A 5 -7.07 -7.86 1.67
C GLU A 5 -6.21 -7.15 2.70
N ARG A 6 -5.34 -6.24 2.23
CA ARG A 6 -4.48 -5.41 3.08
C ARG A 6 -4.85 -3.96 2.90
N ILE A 7 -5.19 -3.30 4.00
CA ILE A 7 -5.49 -1.87 4.06
C ILE A 7 -4.32 -1.15 4.72
N THR A 8 -3.81 -0.12 4.06
CA THR A 8 -2.84 0.80 4.65
C THR A 8 -3.32 2.23 4.55
N LEU A 9 -3.24 2.93 5.68
CA LEU A 9 -3.49 4.36 5.79
C LEU A 9 -2.18 5.05 6.17
N PHE A 10 -1.86 6.15 5.49
CA PHE A 10 -0.73 7.01 5.86
C PHE A 10 -1.22 8.35 6.38
N LYS A 11 -0.51 8.87 7.37
CA LYS A 11 -0.62 10.25 7.81
C LYS A 11 0.63 10.99 7.35
N VAL A 12 0.48 11.87 6.37
CA VAL A 12 1.60 12.59 5.73
C VAL A 12 1.31 14.09 5.71
N PRO A 13 2.04 14.93 6.47
CA PRO A 13 1.68 16.33 6.64
C PRO A 13 1.72 17.16 5.34
N LYS A 14 2.73 16.95 4.50
CA LYS A 14 2.97 17.78 3.30
C LYS A 14 2.29 17.20 2.06
N ALA A 15 1.63 18.05 1.28
CA ALA A 15 0.93 17.66 0.06
C ALA A 15 1.87 17.12 -1.03
N GLU A 16 3.04 17.72 -1.18
CA GLU A 16 4.05 17.29 -2.17
C GLU A 16 4.55 15.87 -1.88
N ASP A 17 4.74 15.53 -0.59
CA ASP A 17 5.13 14.19 -0.18
C ASP A 17 4.02 13.17 -0.44
N ARG A 18 2.75 13.57 -0.25
CA ARG A 18 1.60 12.71 -0.59
C ARG A 18 1.55 12.40 -2.08
N ALA A 19 1.70 13.42 -2.92
CA ALA A 19 1.76 13.24 -4.36
C ALA A 19 2.93 12.31 -4.75
N ARG A 20 4.10 12.49 -4.15
CA ARG A 20 5.27 11.62 -4.41
C ARG A 20 5.02 10.16 -4.04
N ILE A 21 4.37 9.90 -2.90
CA ILE A 21 3.99 8.54 -2.49
C ILE A 21 3.00 7.92 -3.49
N LEU A 22 1.98 8.67 -3.92
CA LEU A 22 1.00 8.18 -4.89
C LEU A 22 1.62 7.89 -6.26
N GLU A 23 2.59 8.70 -6.72
CA GLU A 23 3.37 8.37 -7.93
C GLU A 23 4.17 7.09 -7.76
N GLN A 24 4.76 6.83 -6.59
CA GLN A 24 5.44 5.56 -6.34
C GLN A 24 4.50 4.37 -6.31
N TYR A 25 3.26 4.53 -5.85
CA TYR A 25 2.24 3.48 -6.00
C TYR A 25 1.93 3.14 -7.45
N LYS A 26 1.91 4.14 -8.36
CA LYS A 26 1.76 3.89 -9.80
C LYS A 26 2.94 3.11 -10.39
N VAL A 27 4.15 3.34 -9.89
CA VAL A 27 5.34 2.57 -10.27
C VAL A 27 5.23 1.14 -9.74
N LEU A 28 4.93 0.98 -8.45
CA LEU A 28 4.77 -0.32 -7.81
C LEU A 28 3.75 -1.20 -8.55
N ALA A 29 2.60 -0.64 -8.93
CA ALA A 29 1.56 -1.38 -9.66
C ALA A 29 2.04 -1.95 -11.00
N LYS A 30 3.12 -1.42 -11.59
CA LYS A 30 3.69 -1.87 -12.87
C LYS A 30 4.89 -2.79 -12.69
N THR A 31 5.63 -2.66 -11.58
CA THR A 31 6.94 -3.30 -11.40
C THR A 31 6.97 -4.37 -10.31
N ALA A 32 5.93 -4.48 -9.49
CA ALA A 32 5.83 -5.50 -8.46
C ALA A 32 5.64 -6.89 -9.09
N VAL A 33 6.71 -7.68 -9.08
CA VAL A 33 6.73 -9.07 -9.53
C VAL A 33 7.36 -9.97 -8.48
N LYS A 34 6.95 -11.24 -8.45
CA LYS A 34 7.54 -12.36 -7.71
C LYS A 34 7.95 -13.39 -8.76
N ASP A 35 9.24 -13.76 -8.82
CA ASP A 35 9.80 -14.62 -9.88
C ASP A 35 9.48 -14.15 -11.31
N GLY A 36 9.48 -12.84 -11.52
CA GLY A 36 9.18 -12.22 -12.82
C GLY A 36 7.70 -12.20 -13.21
N LYS A 37 6.78 -12.66 -12.34
CA LYS A 37 5.34 -12.67 -12.59
C LYS A 37 4.58 -11.72 -11.64
N PRO A 38 3.50 -11.06 -12.09
CA PRO A 38 2.62 -10.31 -11.20
C PRO A 38 1.98 -11.24 -10.16
N TYR A 39 1.97 -10.80 -8.90
CA TYR A 39 1.40 -11.55 -7.76
C TYR A 39 0.38 -10.73 -6.95
N ILE A 40 0.36 -9.40 -7.15
CA ILE A 40 -0.69 -8.52 -6.64
C ILE A 40 -1.91 -8.66 -7.55
N LEU A 41 -3.05 -9.05 -7.00
CA LEU A 41 -4.29 -9.20 -7.76
C LEU A 41 -4.94 -7.85 -8.07
N SER A 42 -4.93 -6.94 -7.10
CA SER A 42 -5.43 -5.58 -7.28
C SER A 42 -4.73 -4.62 -6.32
N ALA A 43 -4.57 -3.36 -6.74
CA ALA A 43 -4.09 -2.28 -5.89
C ALA A 43 -4.84 -1.00 -6.22
N VAL A 44 -5.46 -0.39 -5.21
CA VAL A 44 -6.11 0.93 -5.32
C VAL A 44 -5.51 1.85 -4.28
N ALA A 45 -5.12 3.06 -4.70
CA ALA A 45 -4.48 4.05 -3.85
C ALA A 45 -4.98 5.46 -4.21
N GLY A 46 -5.12 6.32 -3.21
CA GLY A 46 -5.50 7.72 -3.42
C GLY A 46 -5.39 8.55 -2.14
N GLU A 47 -5.50 9.87 -2.29
CA GLU A 47 -5.72 10.72 -1.12
C GLU A 47 -7.09 10.42 -0.53
N SER A 48 -7.14 10.31 0.79
CA SER A 48 -8.41 10.21 1.52
C SER A 48 -9.12 11.56 1.44
N PHE A 49 -10.44 11.55 1.25
CA PHE A 49 -11.22 12.78 1.36
C PHE A 49 -11.09 13.41 2.75
N PRO A 50 -11.13 14.75 2.88
CA PRO A 50 -11.15 15.42 4.17
C PRO A 50 -12.36 14.97 4.99
N ASP A 51 -12.10 14.27 6.09
CA ASP A 51 -13.15 13.76 6.98
C ASP A 51 -12.61 13.56 8.41
N PRO A 52 -13.35 13.98 9.47
CA PRO A 52 -12.90 13.82 10.85
C PRO A 52 -12.70 12.35 11.27
N ARG A 53 -13.42 11.40 10.67
CA ARG A 53 -13.31 9.96 10.97
C ARG A 53 -11.97 9.39 10.54
N ASN A 54 -11.30 10.01 9.58
CA ASN A 54 -9.99 9.56 9.08
C ASN A 54 -8.85 9.90 10.05
N LYS A 55 -9.10 10.63 11.15
CA LYS A 55 -8.12 10.91 12.24
C LYS A 55 -6.78 11.47 11.74
N GLY A 56 -6.81 12.24 10.65
CA GLY A 56 -5.63 12.84 10.03
C GLY A 56 -4.90 11.93 9.05
N PHE A 57 -5.25 10.65 8.93
CA PHE A 57 -4.78 9.81 7.82
C PHE A 57 -5.34 10.35 6.50
N ASN A 58 -4.47 10.49 5.52
CA ASN A 58 -4.74 11.27 4.30
C ASN A 58 -4.32 10.57 3.01
N ILE A 59 -3.76 9.36 3.08
CA ILE A 59 -3.64 8.45 1.94
C ILE A 59 -4.27 7.11 2.34
N SER A 60 -5.09 6.55 1.45
CA SER A 60 -5.72 5.25 1.60
C SER A 60 -5.25 4.30 0.50
N VAL A 61 -4.93 3.07 0.90
CA VAL A 61 -4.47 2.02 -0.01
C VAL A 61 -5.15 0.70 0.36
N LYS A 62 -5.66 0.00 -0.65
CA LYS A 62 -6.07 -1.40 -0.55
C LYS A 62 -5.29 -2.22 -1.57
N THR A 63 -4.68 -3.30 -1.11
CA THR A 63 -3.99 -4.28 -1.95
C THR A 63 -4.58 -5.66 -1.70
N THR A 64 -4.86 -6.38 -2.78
CA THR A 64 -5.42 -7.74 -2.75
C THR A 64 -4.36 -8.74 -3.19
N PHE A 65 -4.20 -9.82 -2.43
CA PHE A 65 -3.27 -10.92 -2.71
C PHE A 65 -4.01 -12.25 -2.81
N ALA A 66 -3.46 -13.21 -3.55
CA ALA A 66 -4.03 -14.54 -3.68
C ALA A 66 -3.80 -15.41 -2.42
N SER A 67 -2.80 -15.06 -1.61
CA SER A 67 -2.36 -15.85 -0.45
C SER A 67 -1.67 -14.99 0.60
N MET A 68 -1.52 -15.53 1.81
CA MET A 68 -0.71 -14.89 2.86
C MET A 68 0.77 -14.81 2.46
N GLU A 69 1.30 -15.85 1.80
CA GLU A 69 2.68 -15.90 1.31
C GLU A 69 2.99 -14.75 0.34
N ASP A 70 2.05 -14.43 -0.54
CA ASP A 70 2.18 -13.30 -1.47
C ASP A 70 2.19 -11.95 -0.74
N MET A 71 1.38 -11.80 0.31
CA MET A 71 1.41 -10.59 1.15
C MET A 71 2.71 -10.49 1.97
N GLU A 72 3.22 -11.59 2.49
CA GLU A 72 4.49 -11.63 3.22
C GLU A 72 5.68 -11.32 2.31
N TYR A 73 5.68 -11.85 1.08
CA TYR A 73 6.64 -11.48 0.05
C TYR A 73 6.56 -9.99 -0.26
N TYR A 74 5.35 -9.44 -0.39
CA TYR A 74 5.15 -8.00 -0.56
C TYR A 74 5.81 -7.21 0.56
N ASP A 75 5.56 -7.57 1.82
CA ASP A 75 6.06 -6.81 2.98
C ASP A 75 7.58 -6.92 3.17
N ASN A 76 8.19 -8.08 2.89
CA ASN A 76 9.58 -8.37 3.27
C ASN A 76 10.57 -8.38 2.11
N GLU A 77 10.14 -8.78 0.92
CA GLU A 77 11.06 -9.14 -0.17
C GLU A 77 10.88 -8.28 -1.42
N CYS A 78 9.66 -7.82 -1.70
CA CYS A 78 9.35 -7.09 -2.93
C CYS A 78 10.15 -5.78 -3.05
N GLU A 79 11.06 -5.73 -4.05
CA GLU A 79 11.92 -4.56 -4.30
C GLU A 79 11.12 -3.29 -4.62
N ALA A 80 10.01 -3.41 -5.37
CA ALA A 80 9.13 -2.29 -5.65
C ALA A 80 8.50 -1.71 -4.37
N HIS A 81 8.14 -2.58 -3.41
CA HIS A 81 7.62 -2.14 -2.12
C HIS A 81 8.73 -1.56 -1.22
N LYS A 82 9.94 -2.10 -1.26
CA LYS A 82 11.11 -1.49 -0.57
C LYS A 82 11.36 -0.07 -1.08
N ALA A 83 11.31 0.16 -2.39
CA ALA A 83 11.43 1.48 -2.98
C ALA A 83 10.32 2.44 -2.52
N LEU A 84 9.07 1.96 -2.46
CA LEU A 84 7.96 2.74 -1.89
C LEU A 84 8.20 3.10 -0.42
N LYS A 85 8.65 2.14 0.41
CA LYS A 85 8.98 2.38 1.83
C LYS A 85 10.09 3.43 1.98
N ALA A 86 11.07 3.44 1.08
CA ALA A 86 12.14 4.45 1.11
C ALA A 86 11.62 5.87 0.83
N VAL A 87 10.55 6.00 0.04
CA VAL A 87 9.91 7.30 -0.23
C VAL A 87 8.95 7.72 0.89
N ALA A 88 8.10 6.80 1.37
CA ALA A 88 7.11 7.12 2.40
C ALA A 88 7.71 7.20 3.82
N GLY A 89 8.75 6.41 4.10
CA GLY A 89 9.35 6.24 5.41
C GLY A 89 9.76 7.55 6.10
N PRO A 90 10.52 8.44 5.44
CA PRO A 90 11.00 9.70 6.01
C PRO A 90 9.94 10.80 6.16
N VAL A 91 8.84 10.70 5.40
CA VAL A 91 7.86 11.81 5.25
C VAL A 91 6.52 11.54 5.95
N LYS A 92 6.23 10.28 6.28
CA LYS A 92 5.05 9.90 7.05
C LYS A 92 5.24 10.28 8.52
N GLU A 93 4.20 10.83 9.10
CA GLU A 93 4.04 11.00 10.55
C GLU A 93 3.61 9.68 11.19
N ASP A 94 2.68 8.97 10.55
CA ASP A 94 2.13 7.71 11.05
C ASP A 94 1.69 6.80 9.88
N VAL A 95 1.59 5.50 10.16
CA VAL A 95 1.08 4.49 9.23
C VAL A 95 0.28 3.43 10.00
N LEU A 96 -0.94 3.18 9.55
CA LEU A 96 -1.79 2.11 10.07
C LEU A 96 -1.96 1.05 9.00
N THR A 97 -1.68 -0.20 9.33
CA THR A 97 -1.89 -1.34 8.44
C THR A 97 -2.73 -2.39 9.11
N THR A 98 -3.71 -2.91 8.39
CA THR A 98 -4.50 -4.10 8.75
C THR A 98 -4.58 -5.02 7.55
N TYR A 99 -4.74 -6.31 7.79
CA TYR A 99 -4.98 -7.29 6.74
C TYR A 99 -5.90 -8.39 7.25
N PHE A 100 -6.67 -8.99 6.35
CA PHE A 100 -7.66 -10.00 6.68
C PHE A 100 -7.89 -10.94 5.48
N GLU A 101 -8.34 -12.16 5.77
CA GLU A 101 -8.87 -13.06 4.75
C GLU A 101 -10.32 -12.64 4.43
N SER A 102 -10.61 -12.43 3.14
CA SER A 102 -11.96 -12.08 2.69
C SER A 102 -12.93 -13.22 2.96
N VAL A 103 -14.15 -12.90 3.37
CA VAL A 103 -15.27 -13.86 3.41
C VAL A 103 -16.17 -13.77 2.17
N LEU A 104 -15.77 -12.93 1.21
CA LEU A 104 -16.42 -12.66 -0.08
C LEU A 104 -15.54 -13.11 -1.24
#